data_AF-A0A285P1C5-F1
#
_entry.id   AF-A0A285P1C5-F1
#
_cell.length_a   1.000
_cell.length_b   1.000
_cell.length_c   1.000
_cell.angle_alpha   90.00
_cell.angle_beta   90.00
_cell.angle_gamma   90.00
#
_symmetry.space_group_name_H-M   'P 1'
#
loop_
_entity.id
_entity.type
_entity.pdbx_description
1 polymer ?
#
loop_
_entity_poly.entity_id
_entity_poly.type
_entity_poly.pdbx_seq_one_letter_code
_entity_poly.pdbx_strand_id
1 'polypeptide(L)'
;MKAEALTNLHEHERKLRFEPFLWLMQKEKGIEVPEENFRFALAVATYVLENAFHFTEEDMEFYEFLRHVVEKHGREDYWQWIEKSPLPLPDYLKANYDFRDENSYVLNLNASNP
;
A
#
# COMPACT_ATOMS: atom_id res chain seq x y z
N MET A 1 -8.29 -9.96 3.35
CA MET A 1 -9.28 -8.90 3.04
C MET A 1 -8.94 -8.31 1.68
N LYS A 2 -9.89 -8.06 0.76
CA LYS A 2 -9.54 -7.52 -0.58
C LYS A 2 -8.96 -6.11 -0.41
N ALA A 3 -7.88 -5.78 -1.11
CA ALA A 3 -7.22 -4.48 -1.01
C ALA A 3 -8.12 -3.25 -1.31
N GLU A 4 -9.29 -3.47 -1.93
CA GLU A 4 -10.37 -2.47 -2.05
C GLU A 4 -11.00 -2.06 -0.70
N ALA A 5 -11.07 -2.96 0.29
CA ALA A 5 -11.69 -2.68 1.58
C ALA A 5 -10.91 -1.64 2.41
N LEU A 6 -9.58 -1.60 2.25
CA LEU A 6 -8.66 -0.67 2.94
C LEU A 6 -8.77 0.77 2.43
N THR A 7 -9.48 0.99 1.32
CA THR A 7 -9.70 2.33 0.75
C THR A 7 -10.82 3.09 1.44
N ASN A 8 -11.66 2.38 2.18
CA ASN A 8 -12.82 2.93 2.88
C ASN A 8 -12.48 3.41 4.31
N LEU A 9 -11.19 3.55 4.63
CA LEU A 9 -10.74 4.00 5.95
C LEU A 9 -11.05 5.49 6.16
N HIS A 10 -11.67 5.78 7.31
CA HIS A 10 -12.27 7.07 7.62
C HIS A 10 -11.27 8.16 8.04
N GLU A 11 -10.00 7.81 8.30
CA GLU A 11 -8.96 8.77 8.67
C GLU A 11 -8.19 9.23 7.42
N HIS A 12 -8.15 10.55 7.17
CA HIS A 12 -7.52 11.16 6.00
C HIS A 12 -6.06 10.69 5.80
N GLU A 13 -5.27 10.62 6.87
CA GLU A 13 -3.89 10.14 6.81
C GLU A 13 -3.79 8.67 6.41
N ARG A 14 -4.67 7.80 6.93
CA ARG A 14 -4.70 6.38 6.53
C ARG A 14 -4.99 6.25 5.04
N LYS A 15 -5.99 6.98 4.54
CA LYS A 15 -6.31 6.99 3.11
C LYS A 15 -5.12 7.40 2.24
N LEU A 16 -4.40 8.46 2.63
CA LEU A 16 -3.21 8.94 1.90
C LEU A 16 -2.06 7.92 1.90
N ARG A 17 -1.88 7.15 2.98
CA ARG A 17 -0.87 6.07 3.03
C ARG A 17 -1.18 4.95 2.04
N PHE A 18 -2.47 4.64 1.82
CA PHE A 18 -2.89 3.57 0.92
C PHE A 18 -3.03 4.00 -0.54
N GLU A 19 -3.28 5.28 -0.79
CA GLU A 19 -3.60 5.83 -2.12
C GLU A 19 -2.62 5.40 -3.24
N PRO A 20 -1.28 5.42 -3.06
CA PRO A 20 -0.37 4.95 -4.10
C PRO A 20 -0.62 3.50 -4.51
N PHE A 21 -0.90 2.60 -3.56
CA PHE A 21 -1.19 1.21 -3.87
C PHE A 21 -2.52 1.03 -4.61
N LEU A 22 -3.46 1.95 -4.43
CA LEU A 22 -4.73 1.95 -5.16
C LEU A 22 -4.53 2.29 -6.62
N TRP A 23 -3.67 3.27 -6.90
CA TRP A 23 -3.29 3.62 -8.26
C TRP A 23 -2.64 2.44 -8.98
N LEU A 24 -1.79 1.65 -8.30
CA LEU A 24 -1.24 0.42 -8.89
C LEU A 24 -2.33 -0.60 -9.22
N MET A 25 -3.26 -0.85 -8.28
CA MET A 25 -4.36 -1.78 -8.51
C MET A 25 -5.30 -1.34 -9.63
N GLN A 26 -5.60 -0.04 -9.71
CA GLN A 26 -6.42 0.55 -10.75
C GLN A 26 -5.75 0.38 -12.12
N LYS A 27 -4.45 0.69 -12.23
CA LYS A 27 -3.67 0.47 -13.45
C LYS A 27 -3.70 -1.00 -13.89
N GLU A 28 -3.51 -1.94 -12.96
CA GLU A 28 -3.56 -3.38 -13.25
C GLU A 28 -4.96 -3.88 -13.65
N LYS A 29 -6.02 -3.19 -13.23
CA LYS A 29 -7.40 -3.43 -13.67
C LYS A 29 -7.75 -2.75 -15.00
N GLY A 30 -6.79 -2.08 -15.65
CA GLY A 30 -7.01 -1.33 -16.89
C GLY A 30 -7.78 -0.03 -16.70
N ILE A 31 -7.90 0.45 -15.46
CA ILE A 31 -8.47 1.77 -15.16
C ILE A 31 -7.38 2.82 -15.45
N GLU A 32 -7.78 3.90 -16.11
CA GLU A 32 -6.88 5.00 -16.41
C GLU A 32 -6.40 5.68 -15.12
N VAL A 33 -5.07 5.79 -14.98
CA VAL A 33 -4.39 6.47 -13.89
C VAL A 33 -3.39 7.42 -14.53
N PRO A 34 -3.36 8.71 -14.12
CA PRO A 34 -2.36 9.67 -14.61
C PRO A 34 -0.96 9.11 -14.47
N GLU A 35 -0.14 9.23 -15.52
CA GLU A 35 1.18 8.59 -15.57
C GLU A 35 2.09 9.04 -14.42
N GLU A 36 1.99 10.31 -14.04
CA GLU A 36 2.73 10.86 -12.89
C GLU A 36 2.38 10.15 -11.58
N ASN A 37 1.08 9.95 -11.32
CA ASN A 37 0.60 9.24 -10.13
C ASN A 37 1.04 7.77 -10.15
N PHE A 38 1.02 7.15 -11.32
CA PHE A 38 1.44 5.77 -11.50
C PHE A 38 2.93 5.59 -11.22
N ARG A 39 3.79 6.48 -11.76
CA ARG A 39 5.24 6.41 -11.51
C ARG A 39 5.59 6.70 -10.06
N PHE A 40 4.92 7.67 -9.43
CA PHE A 40 5.06 7.89 -7.99
C PHE A 40 4.65 6.64 -7.18
N ALA A 41 3.54 6.00 -7.56
CA ALA A 41 3.10 4.77 -6.90
C ALA A 41 4.08 3.61 -7.05
N LEU A 42 4.70 3.45 -8.23
CA LEU A 42 5.80 2.49 -8.44
C LEU A 42 7.00 2.80 -7.56
N ALA A 43 7.30 4.08 -7.34
CA ALA A 43 8.41 4.50 -6.49
C ALA A 43 8.16 4.15 -5.02
N VAL A 44 6.94 4.38 -4.54
CA VAL A 44 6.50 3.96 -3.20
C VAL A 44 6.55 2.45 -3.06
N ALA A 45 6.03 1.69 -4.04
CA ALA A 45 6.07 0.22 -3.99
C ALA A 45 7.50 -0.33 -4.00
N THR A 46 8.38 0.20 -4.85
CA THR A 46 9.80 -0.17 -4.90
C THR A 46 10.45 0.02 -3.53
N TYR A 47 10.21 1.17 -2.90
CA TYR A 47 10.74 1.47 -1.58
C TYR A 47 10.20 0.53 -0.50
N VAL A 48 8.89 0.26 -0.49
CA VAL A 48 8.26 -0.67 0.46
C VAL A 48 8.88 -2.06 0.34
N LEU A 49 9.07 -2.57 -0.88
CA LEU A 49 9.71 -3.86 -1.13
C LEU A 49 11.15 -3.91 -0.59
N GLU A 50 11.88 -2.80 -0.68
CA GLU A 50 13.27 -2.69 -0.22
C GLU A 50 13.42 -2.51 1.31
N ASN A 51 12.41 -1.92 1.97
CA ASN A 51 12.55 -1.39 3.34
C ASN A 51 11.53 -1.93 4.35
N ALA A 52 10.54 -2.74 3.93
CA ALA A 52 9.61 -3.35 4.88
C ALA A 52 10.33 -4.43 5.71
N PHE A 53 10.46 -4.20 7.02
CA PHE A 53 11.20 -5.09 7.93
C PHE A 53 10.38 -6.27 8.46
N HIS A 54 9.06 -6.26 8.32
CA HIS A 54 8.19 -7.30 8.86
C HIS A 54 7.24 -7.80 7.78
N PHE A 55 7.44 -9.05 7.37
CA PHE A 55 6.51 -9.81 6.54
C PHE A 55 5.88 -10.89 7.41
N THR A 56 4.55 -10.90 7.52
CA THR A 56 3.79 -12.02 8.06
C THR A 56 3.14 -12.76 6.90
N GLU A 57 2.74 -14.03 7.10
CA GLU A 57 2.03 -14.79 6.05
C GLU A 57 0.78 -14.06 5.53
N GLU A 58 0.12 -13.28 6.40
CA GLU A 58 -1.05 -12.46 6.06
C GLU A 58 -0.75 -11.33 5.05
N ASP A 59 0.50 -10.86 4.98
CA ASP A 59 0.91 -9.74 4.12
C ASP A 59 1.50 -10.24 2.77
N MET A 60 1.61 -11.55 2.60
CA MET A 60 2.30 -12.17 1.46
C MET A 60 1.62 -11.86 0.13
N GLU A 61 0.28 -11.87 0.09
CA GLU A 61 -0.47 -11.54 -1.12
C GLU A 61 -0.23 -10.09 -1.57
N PHE A 62 -0.17 -9.15 -0.62
CA PHE A 62 0.10 -7.75 -0.91
C PHE A 62 1.54 -7.56 -1.40
N TYR A 63 2.50 -8.22 -0.76
CA TYR A 63 3.90 -8.17 -1.18
C TYR A 63 4.11 -8.76 -2.58
N GLU A 64 3.52 -9.92 -2.85
CA GLU A 64 3.58 -10.55 -4.18
C GLU A 64 2.90 -9.69 -5.24
N PHE A 65 1.81 -9.01 -4.90
CA PHE A 65 1.21 -8.00 -5.78
C PHE A 65 2.19 -6.86 -6.09
N LEU A 66 2.80 -6.23 -5.08
CA LEU A 66 3.76 -5.15 -5.29
C LEU A 66 4.97 -5.62 -6.12
N ARG A 67 5.51 -6.81 -5.79
CA ARG A 67 6.63 -7.43 -6.52
C ARG A 67 6.27 -7.64 -7.99
N HIS A 68 5.10 -8.22 -8.26
CA HIS A 68 4.61 -8.45 -9.61
C HIS A 68 4.50 -7.16 -10.42
N VAL A 69 3.90 -6.11 -9.82
CA VAL A 69 3.71 -4.82 -10.47
C VAL A 69 5.06 -4.15 -10.77
N VAL A 70 6.00 -4.14 -9.81
CA VAL A 70 7.33 -3.55 -10.00
C VAL A 70 8.16 -4.33 -11.03
N GLU A 71 8.07 -5.66 -11.07
CA GLU A 71 8.74 -6.48 -12.09
C GLU A 71 8.18 -6.24 -13.50
N LYS A 72 6.87 -6.05 -13.60
CA LYS A 72 6.17 -5.84 -14.88
C LYS A 72 6.42 -4.45 -15.47
N HIS A 73 6.37 -3.40 -14.64
CA HIS A 73 6.41 -2.01 -15.10
C HIS A 73 7.77 -1.33 -14.90
N GLY A 74 8.66 -1.97 -14.14
CA GLY A 74 9.96 -1.42 -13.79
C GLY A 74 9.96 -0.75 -12.42
N ARG A 75 11.18 -0.57 -11.91
CA ARG A 75 11.46 0.09 -10.63
C ARG A 75 11.47 1.60 -10.84
N GLU A 76 11.09 2.32 -9.79
CA GLU A 76 11.18 3.78 -9.72
C GLU A 76 11.84 4.18 -8.40
N ASP A 77 12.61 5.26 -8.42
CA ASP A 77 13.33 5.78 -7.24
C ASP A 77 12.47 6.80 -6.50
N TYR A 78 12.04 6.47 -5.28
CA TYR A 78 11.22 7.36 -4.46
C TYR A 78 11.88 8.73 -4.22
N TRP A 79 13.21 8.79 -4.13
CA TRP A 79 13.89 10.06 -3.84
C TRP A 79 13.70 11.10 -4.96
N GLN A 80 13.38 10.68 -6.18
CA GLN A 80 13.02 11.58 -7.29
C GLN A 80 11.64 12.21 -7.13
N TRP A 81 10.81 11.67 -6.23
CA TRP A 81 9.42 12.06 -6.03
C TRP A 81 9.15 12.71 -4.67
N ILE A 82 10.17 12.81 -3.80
CA ILE A 82 10.00 13.25 -2.41
C ILE A 82 9.31 14.61 -2.29
N GLU A 83 9.62 15.56 -3.18
CA GLU A 83 9.03 16.91 -3.16
C GLU A 83 7.55 16.94 -3.56
N LYS A 84 7.08 15.90 -4.26
CA LYS A 84 5.69 15.74 -4.69
C LYS A 84 4.90 14.85 -3.73
N SER A 85 5.57 14.24 -2.77
CA SER A 85 4.97 13.27 -1.88
C SER A 85 4.08 13.99 -0.85
N PRO A 86 2.79 13.61 -0.72
CA PRO A 86 1.91 14.20 0.29
C PRO A 86 2.27 13.78 1.72
N LEU A 87 3.07 12.72 1.88
CA LEU A 87 3.51 12.19 3.17
C LEU A 87 5.01 11.87 3.13
N PRO A 88 5.72 11.95 4.25
CA PRO A 88 7.09 11.45 4.32
C PRO A 88 7.10 9.92 4.19
N LEU A 89 8.17 9.40 3.59
CA LEU A 89 8.32 7.99 3.24
C LEU A 89 8.07 6.96 4.35
N PRO A 90 8.52 7.19 5.62
CA PRO A 90 8.22 6.27 6.71
C PRO A 90 6.71 6.07 6.96
N ASP A 91 5.87 7.03 6.56
CA ASP A 91 4.42 6.89 6.73
C ASP A 91 3.80 5.93 5.70
N TYR A 92 4.41 5.74 4.52
CA TYR A 92 3.98 4.68 3.61
C TYR A 92 4.34 3.29 4.12
N LEU A 93 5.46 3.14 4.84
CA LEU A 93 5.81 1.87 5.49
C LEU A 93 4.81 1.52 6.61
N LYS A 94 4.17 2.52 7.23
CA LYS A 94 3.11 2.30 8.22
C LYS A 94 1.86 1.67 7.63
N ALA A 95 1.63 1.78 6.32
CA ALA A 95 0.49 1.13 5.67
C ALA A 95 0.46 -0.39 5.92
N ASN A 96 1.63 -1.05 5.93
CA ASN A 96 1.74 -2.47 6.25
C ASN A 96 1.36 -2.79 7.71
N TYR A 97 1.64 -1.86 8.65
CA TYR A 97 1.25 -2.04 10.06
C TYR A 97 -0.24 -1.75 10.28
N ASP A 98 -0.78 -0.71 9.63
CA ASP A 98 -2.21 -0.39 9.68
C ASP A 98 -3.05 -1.55 9.11
N PHE A 99 -2.53 -2.27 8.10
CA PHE A 99 -3.14 -3.51 7.59
C PHE A 99 -3.31 -4.58 8.67
N ARG A 100 -2.32 -4.73 9.55
CA ARG A 100 -2.34 -5.71 10.64
C ARG A 100 -3.27 -5.32 11.77
N ASP A 101 -3.30 -4.04 12.11
CA ASP A 101 -4.08 -3.55 13.24
C ASP A 101 -5.58 -3.81 13.01
N GLU A 102 -6.07 -3.63 11.78
CA GLU A 102 -7.47 -3.91 11.45
C GLU A 102 -7.84 -5.40 11.49
N ASN A 103 -6.95 -6.31 11.08
CA ASN A 103 -7.15 -7.75 11.32
C ASN A 103 -7.14 -8.06 12.83
N SER A 104 -6.35 -7.34 13.62
CA SER A 104 -6.29 -7.49 15.08
C SER A 104 -7.59 -7.04 15.77
N TYR A 105 -8.22 -5.96 15.29
CA TYR A 105 -9.52 -5.49 15.78
C TYR A 105 -10.67 -6.43 15.41
N VAL A 106 -10.66 -7.04 14.21
CA VAL A 106 -11.68 -8.01 13.79
C VAL A 106 -11.57 -9.33 14.57
N LEU A 107 -10.36 -9.77 14.92
CA LEU A 107 -10.16 -10.94 15.78
C LEU A 107 -10.64 -10.69 17.23
N ASN A 108 -10.46 -9.48 17.76
CA ASN A 108 -10.93 -9.13 19.10
C ASN A 108 -12.45 -8.88 19.19
N LEU A 109 -13.10 -8.46 18.10
CA LEU A 109 -14.57 -8.35 18.04
C LEU A 109 -15.25 -9.73 17.99
N ASN A 110 -14.63 -10.72 17.36
CA ASN A 110 -15.15 -12.10 17.35
C ASN A 110 -14.80 -12.88 18.62
N ALA A 111 -13.76 -12.49 19.37
CA ALA A 111 -13.43 -13.06 20.68
C ALA A 111 -14.27 -12.47 21.84
N SER A 112 -15.05 -11.41 21.58
CA SER A 112 -15.85 -10.70 22.59
C SER A 112 -17.36 -10.96 22.48
N ASN A 113 -17.79 -11.91 21.64
CA ASN A 113 -19.18 -12.36 21.61
C ASN A 113 -19.28 -13.71 22.36
N PRO A 114 -19.68 -13.72 23.65
CA PRO A 114 -19.96 -14.95 24.39
C PRO A 114 -21.18 -15.70 23.84
#